data_AF-A0A1I2NC05-F1
#
_entry.id   AF-A0A1I2NC05-F1
#
_cell.length_a   1.000
_cell.length_b   1.000
_cell.length_c   1.000
_cell.angle_alpha   90.00
_cell.angle_beta   90.00
_cell.angle_gamma   90.00
#
_symmetry.space_group_name_H-M   'P 1'
#
loop_
_entity.id
_entity.type
_entity.pdbx_description
1 polymer ?
#
loop_
_entity_poly.entity_id
_entity_poly.type
_entity_poly.pdbx_seq_one_letter_code
_entity_poly.pdbx_strand_id
1 'polypeptide(L)'
;MADTGMNEEELTKEEKKAQKKEEKEKKKEEKKKKKDEAAEGEEVEEEEKTSSKLLVFFITILIIAIWLGIIAILIKADVGGFGSTILKPLLKDVPYVSNILPEDSENATEVDTQYQYTSMKEAIDRIKELEKEVDGAKDNAKKKDKKIDELTEQVNDLQKYKTQQDEFEKLKQKFYKEVVYADNAPDIEEYKTYYESIDSENAAVLYKQVVEQLQADEKVQEYAKTYSSMKPKEAAAIFDTMTNDYDLVADILLNMDAQSRADILGKMNAKNAAALTEIMEPKQNN
;
A
#
# COMPACT_ATOMS: atom_id res chain seq x y z
N MET A 1 -43.73 -34.24 -10.41
CA MET A 1 -43.61 -34.01 -8.96
C MET A 1 -42.71 -35.12 -8.43
N ALA A 2 -41.37 -34.98 -8.49
CA ALA A 2 -40.54 -34.05 -7.69
C ALA A 2 -40.88 -34.24 -6.19
N ASP A 3 -40.00 -34.73 -5.32
CA ASP A 3 -38.58 -34.40 -5.21
C ASP A 3 -37.85 -35.54 -4.47
N THR A 4 -36.68 -35.91 -4.99
CA THR A 4 -35.76 -36.87 -4.41
C THR A 4 -34.64 -36.13 -3.70
N GLY A 5 -34.60 -36.29 -2.37
CA GLY A 5 -33.36 -36.53 -1.65
C GLY A 5 -32.61 -35.32 -1.13
N MET A 6 -32.85 -34.99 0.15
CA MET A 6 -31.79 -34.46 1.00
C MET A 6 -31.68 -35.38 2.21
N ASN A 7 -30.70 -36.28 2.13
CA ASN A 7 -30.27 -37.14 3.22
C ASN A 7 -29.32 -36.32 4.10
N GLU A 8 -29.74 -36.04 5.33
CA GLU A 8 -28.90 -35.46 6.37
C GLU A 8 -27.76 -36.43 6.69
N GLU A 9 -26.51 -36.06 6.43
CA GLU A 9 -25.37 -36.74 7.02
C GLU A 9 -25.35 -36.44 8.54
N GLU A 10 -25.80 -37.40 9.33
CA GLU A 10 -25.56 -37.43 10.78
C GLU A 10 -24.05 -37.42 11.06
N LEU A 11 -23.52 -36.26 11.42
CA LEU A 11 -22.20 -36.11 12.05
C LEU A 11 -22.02 -37.16 13.15
N THR A 12 -20.96 -37.95 13.05
CA THR A 12 -20.72 -39.08 13.95
C THR A 12 -20.51 -38.58 15.39
N LYS A 13 -20.85 -39.41 16.38
CA LYS A 13 -20.70 -39.07 17.81
C LYS A 13 -19.26 -38.68 18.20
N GLU A 14 -18.26 -39.09 17.43
CA GLU A 14 -16.86 -38.75 17.63
C GLU A 14 -16.52 -37.33 17.15
N GLU A 15 -17.05 -36.91 16.01
CA GLU A 15 -16.85 -35.55 15.45
C GLU A 15 -17.52 -34.47 16.31
N LYS A 16 -18.73 -34.73 16.81
CA LYS A 16 -19.40 -33.83 17.77
C LYS A 16 -18.66 -33.74 19.11
N LYS A 17 -17.97 -34.80 19.53
CA LYS A 17 -17.11 -34.77 20.74
C LYS A 17 -15.80 -34.02 20.51
N ALA A 18 -15.22 -34.13 19.32
CA ALA A 18 -14.00 -33.41 18.94
C ALA A 18 -14.25 -31.88 18.87
N GLN A 19 -15.31 -31.45 18.19
CA GLN A 19 -15.69 -30.04 18.10
C GLN A 19 -15.99 -29.43 19.49
N LYS A 20 -16.68 -30.18 20.36
CA LYS A 20 -16.98 -29.72 21.73
C LYS A 20 -15.74 -29.65 22.64
N LYS A 21 -14.67 -30.38 22.30
CA LYS A 21 -13.39 -30.32 23.01
C LYS A 21 -12.55 -29.13 22.54
N GLU A 22 -12.47 -28.89 21.23
CA GLU A 22 -11.82 -27.71 20.66
C GLU A 22 -12.49 -26.40 21.12
N GLU A 23 -13.82 -26.34 21.14
CA GLU A 23 -14.53 -25.14 21.58
C GLU A 23 -14.28 -24.85 23.07
N LYS A 24 -14.10 -25.90 23.89
CA LYS A 24 -13.75 -25.77 25.31
C LYS A 24 -12.29 -25.36 25.52
N GLU A 25 -11.37 -25.77 24.66
CA GLU A 25 -9.97 -25.34 24.72
C GLU A 25 -9.82 -23.89 24.28
N LYS A 26 -10.49 -23.47 23.19
CA LYS A 26 -10.52 -22.07 22.74
C LYS A 26 -11.12 -21.13 23.79
N LYS A 27 -12.21 -21.53 24.45
CA LYS A 27 -12.81 -20.76 25.57
C LYS A 27 -11.93 -20.71 26.82
N LYS A 28 -11.05 -21.68 27.03
CA LYS A 28 -10.06 -21.65 28.13
C LYS A 28 -8.87 -20.76 27.80
N GLU A 29 -8.40 -20.75 26.55
CA GLU A 29 -7.33 -19.85 26.11
C GLU A 29 -7.76 -18.39 26.10
N GLU A 30 -8.97 -18.07 25.63
CA GLU A 30 -9.50 -16.69 25.67
C GLU A 30 -9.66 -16.18 27.10
N LYS A 31 -10.10 -17.04 28.04
CA LYS A 31 -10.19 -16.66 29.46
C LYS A 31 -8.83 -16.48 30.12
N LYS A 32 -7.79 -17.15 29.62
CA LYS A 32 -6.42 -16.99 30.12
C LYS A 32 -5.82 -15.68 29.59
N LYS A 33 -5.96 -15.41 28.28
CA LYS A 33 -5.55 -14.14 27.67
C LYS A 33 -6.22 -12.91 28.29
N LYS A 34 -7.54 -12.96 28.53
CA LYS A 34 -8.25 -11.86 29.21
C LYS A 34 -7.83 -11.66 30.67
N LYS A 35 -7.28 -12.68 31.32
CA LYS A 35 -6.78 -12.59 32.69
C LYS A 35 -5.34 -12.06 32.72
N ASP A 36 -4.55 -12.39 31.70
CA ASP A 36 -3.18 -11.87 31.52
C ASP A 36 -3.20 -10.39 31.08
N GLU A 37 -4.14 -9.98 30.21
CA GLU A 37 -4.34 -8.56 29.82
C GLU A 37 -4.88 -7.69 30.97
N ALA A 38 -5.68 -8.26 31.87
CA ALA A 38 -6.15 -7.54 33.06
C ALA A 38 -5.05 -7.36 34.12
N ALA A 39 -4.05 -8.25 34.17
CA ALA A 39 -2.93 -8.16 35.10
C ALA A 39 -1.85 -7.16 34.64
N GLU A 40 -1.69 -6.93 33.32
CA GLU A 40 -0.78 -5.91 32.78
C GLU A 40 -1.36 -4.49 32.80
N GLY A 41 -2.69 -4.34 32.93
CA GLY A 41 -3.37 -3.05 32.99
C GLY A 41 -3.47 -2.41 34.38
N GLU A 42 -3.26 -3.18 35.46
CA GLU A 42 -3.43 -2.70 36.84
C GLU A 42 -2.12 -2.24 37.53
N GLU A 43 -0.93 -2.46 36.95
CA GLU A 43 0.35 -2.06 37.57
C GLU A 43 0.83 -0.63 37.25
N VAL A 44 0.04 0.18 36.50
CA VAL A 44 0.48 1.52 36.06
C VAL A 44 -0.34 2.68 36.68
N GLU A 45 -1.42 2.42 37.42
CA GLU A 45 -2.34 3.49 37.86
C GLU A 45 -2.30 3.90 39.34
N GLU A 46 -1.47 3.31 40.20
CA GLU A 46 -1.34 3.77 41.59
C GLU A 46 0.14 4.01 41.97
N GLU A 47 0.43 5.25 42.46
CA GLU A 47 1.76 5.81 42.83
C GLU A 47 2.55 6.38 41.63
N GLU A 48 2.95 7.66 41.47
CA GLU A 48 3.25 8.76 42.39
C GLU A 48 3.13 10.10 41.62
N LYS A 49 2.05 10.87 41.85
CA LYS A 49 1.94 12.25 41.31
C LYS A 49 2.88 13.28 41.97
N THR A 50 3.82 12.86 42.81
CA THR A 50 4.77 13.76 43.52
C THR A 50 6.25 13.42 43.33
N SER A 51 6.59 12.25 42.77
CA SER A 51 7.98 11.80 42.53
C SER A 51 8.55 12.25 41.18
N SER A 52 7.67 12.50 40.21
CA SER A 52 8.03 12.79 38.81
C SER A 52 8.81 14.10 38.59
N LYS A 53 8.62 15.14 39.43
CA LYS A 53 9.33 16.43 39.24
C LYS A 53 10.80 16.42 39.66
N LEU A 54 11.17 15.68 40.71
CA LEU A 54 12.57 15.55 41.14
C LEU A 54 13.34 14.67 40.17
N LEU A 55 12.73 13.58 39.70
CA LEU A 55 13.30 12.72 38.66
C LEU A 55 13.58 13.49 37.37
N VAL A 56 12.64 14.31 36.90
CA VAL A 56 12.84 15.15 35.70
C VAL A 56 13.96 16.17 35.92
N PHE A 57 14.11 16.75 37.11
CA PHE A 57 15.21 17.66 37.42
C PHE A 57 16.59 16.97 37.37
N PHE A 58 16.73 15.79 37.99
CA PHE A 58 17.97 15.03 37.93
C PHE A 58 18.31 14.54 36.52
N ILE A 59 17.29 14.11 35.75
CA ILE A 59 17.45 13.76 34.33
C ILE A 59 17.91 14.97 33.51
N THR A 60 17.34 16.15 33.76
CA THR A 60 17.72 17.38 33.06
C THR A 60 19.17 17.77 33.36
N ILE A 61 19.60 17.70 34.62
CA ILE A 61 21.00 17.93 35.01
C ILE A 61 21.93 16.91 34.35
N LEU A 62 21.53 15.64 34.30
CA LEU A 62 22.33 14.57 33.69
C LEU A 62 22.50 14.80 32.18
N ILE A 63 21.46 15.25 31.49
CA ILE A 63 21.54 15.64 30.07
C ILE A 63 22.50 16.82 29.87
N ILE A 64 22.43 17.84 30.73
CA ILE A 64 23.35 19.00 30.69
C ILE A 64 24.79 18.56 30.94
N ALA A 65 25.03 17.66 31.90
CA ALA A 65 26.36 17.14 32.20
C ALA A 65 26.96 16.35 31.03
N ILE A 66 26.14 15.56 30.32
CA ILE A 66 26.57 14.85 29.10
C ILE A 66 26.96 15.86 28.01
N TRP A 67 26.16 16.91 27.81
CA TRP A 67 26.46 17.97 26.85
C TRP A 67 27.76 18.71 27.17
N LEU A 68 27.98 19.05 28.44
CA LEU A 68 29.23 19.67 28.89
C LEU A 68 30.44 18.73 28.73
N GLY A 69 30.25 17.42 28.93
CA GLY A 69 31.27 16.42 28.67
C GLY A 69 31.69 16.36 27.20
N ILE A 70 30.73 16.41 26.28
CA ILE A 70 31.01 16.47 24.83
C ILE A 70 31.77 17.76 24.49
N ILE A 71 31.35 18.90 25.02
CA ILE A 71 32.04 20.19 24.83
C ILE A 71 33.47 20.14 25.37
N ALA A 72 33.70 19.59 26.56
CA ALA A 72 35.03 19.45 27.13
C ALA A 72 35.95 18.56 26.27
N ILE A 73 35.41 17.49 25.68
CA ILE A 73 36.16 16.63 24.75
C ILE A 73 36.48 17.37 23.45
N LEU A 74 35.54 18.14 22.89
CA LEU A 74 35.77 18.95 21.69
C LEU A 74 36.85 20.02 21.89
N ILE A 75 36.89 20.63 23.08
CA ILE A 75 37.93 21.59 23.48
C ILE A 75 39.27 20.89 23.64
N LYS A 76 39.30 19.78 24.39
CA LYS A 76 40.54 19.04 24.70
C LYS A 76 41.16 18.37 23.47
N ALA A 77 40.35 17.87 22.54
CA ALA A 77 40.81 17.25 21.30
C ALA A 77 40.99 18.26 20.15
N ASP A 78 40.75 19.55 20.40
CA ASP A 78 40.80 20.67 19.44
C ASP A 78 40.19 20.32 18.06
N VAL A 79 38.98 19.75 18.08
CA VAL A 79 38.33 19.25 16.85
C VAL A 79 38.05 20.40 15.90
N GLY A 80 38.83 20.50 14.83
CA GLY A 80 38.71 21.55 13.81
C GLY A 80 39.14 22.95 14.29
N GLY A 81 39.96 23.06 15.34
CA GLY A 81 40.40 24.35 15.90
C GLY A 81 39.38 25.03 16.82
N PHE A 82 38.34 24.31 17.27
CA PHE A 82 37.29 24.86 18.12
C PHE A 82 37.80 25.42 19.46
N GLY A 83 38.76 24.73 20.09
CA GLY A 83 39.34 25.16 21.36
C GLY A 83 40.31 26.34 21.17
N SER A 84 41.19 26.24 20.17
CA SER A 84 42.27 27.21 19.93
C SER A 84 41.85 28.45 19.15
N THR A 85 40.93 28.33 18.18
CA THR A 85 40.56 29.42 17.25
C THR A 85 39.26 30.12 17.64
N ILE A 86 38.29 29.40 18.21
CA ILE A 86 36.96 29.96 18.51
C ILE A 86 36.82 30.33 19.99
N LEU A 87 37.21 29.43 20.90
CA LEU A 87 37.00 29.62 22.34
C LEU A 87 38.07 30.47 23.02
N LYS A 88 39.33 30.35 22.62
CA LYS A 88 40.45 31.12 23.18
C LYS A 88 40.25 32.65 23.14
N PRO A 89 39.87 33.29 22.02
CA PRO A 89 39.64 34.74 21.99
C PRO A 89 38.39 35.19 22.77
N LEU A 90 37.42 34.30 23.03
CA LEU A 90 36.19 34.60 23.77
C LEU A 90 36.31 34.42 25.28
N LEU A 91 37.20 33.55 25.75
CA LEU A 91 37.33 33.16 27.17
C LEU A 91 38.61 33.69 27.86
N LYS A 92 39.46 34.44 27.13
CA LYS A 92 40.72 35.02 27.63
C LYS A 92 40.56 35.88 28.90
N ASP A 93 39.39 36.48 29.09
CA ASP A 93 39.11 37.41 30.20
C ASP A 93 38.28 36.79 31.34
N VAL A 94 38.03 35.47 31.34
CA VAL A 94 37.21 34.81 32.37
C VAL A 94 38.11 34.13 33.42
N PRO A 95 38.12 34.58 34.69
CA PRO A 95 38.91 33.95 35.73
C PRO A 95 38.46 32.49 35.96
N TYR A 96 39.43 31.60 36.24
CA TYR A 96 39.28 30.14 36.46
C TYR A 96 39.09 29.24 35.22
N VAL A 97 38.96 29.78 33.99
CA VAL A 97 38.78 28.95 32.76
C VAL A 97 40.11 28.57 32.09
N SER A 98 41.22 29.18 32.52
CA SER A 98 42.58 28.96 31.98
C SER A 98 43.08 27.51 32.00
N ASN A 99 42.52 26.64 32.86
CA ASN A 99 42.98 25.25 33.01
C ASN A 99 42.28 24.26 32.07
N ILE A 100 41.27 24.69 31.31
CA ILE A 100 40.51 23.88 30.35
C ILE A 100 40.95 24.15 28.90
N LEU A 101 41.70 25.23 28.68
CA LEU A 101 42.32 25.57 27.40
C LEU A 101 43.67 24.85 27.27
N PRO A 102 44.07 24.40 26.07
CA PRO A 102 45.40 23.83 25.84
C PRO A 102 46.49 24.87 26.21
N GLU A 103 47.56 24.42 26.89
CA GLU A 103 48.60 25.30 27.45
C GLU A 103 49.25 26.19 26.39
N ASP A 104 49.49 27.45 26.77
CA ASP A 104 50.04 28.51 25.95
C ASP A 104 51.48 28.24 25.53
N SER A 105 51.71 28.05 24.23
CA SER A 105 53.01 28.31 23.61
C SER A 105 53.15 29.81 23.33
N GLU A 106 53.39 30.63 24.35
CA GLU A 106 53.60 32.06 24.14
C GLU A 106 55.07 32.50 24.32
N ASN A 107 55.57 33.09 23.23
CA ASN A 107 56.62 34.10 23.08
C ASN A 107 58.06 33.65 22.74
N ALA A 108 58.40 33.69 21.44
CA ALA A 108 59.37 34.64 20.89
C ALA A 108 59.72 34.26 19.44
N THR A 109 59.61 35.24 18.53
CA THR A 109 60.29 35.39 17.24
C THR A 109 61.25 34.26 16.80
N GLU A 110 60.71 33.15 16.31
CA GLU A 110 61.45 32.25 15.43
C GLU A 110 60.86 32.45 14.03
N VAL A 111 61.70 32.98 13.13
CA VAL A 111 61.52 32.75 11.70
C VAL A 111 61.15 31.27 11.56
N ASP A 112 60.04 31.00 10.87
CA ASP A 112 59.54 29.67 10.54
C ASP A 112 60.63 28.89 9.80
N THR A 113 61.58 28.34 10.57
CA THR A 113 62.71 27.54 10.10
C THR A 113 62.27 26.11 9.81
N GLN A 114 60.99 25.78 10.08
CA GLN A 114 60.41 24.48 9.78
C GLN A 114 60.34 24.18 8.28
N TYR A 115 60.44 25.20 7.42
CA TYR A 115 60.39 25.05 5.95
C TYR A 115 61.68 25.47 5.24
N GLN A 116 62.83 25.52 5.92
CA GLN A 116 64.12 25.69 5.24
C GLN A 116 64.56 24.39 4.58
N TYR A 117 64.39 24.29 3.26
CA TYR A 117 64.93 23.17 2.48
C TYR A 117 66.45 23.17 2.54
N THR A 118 67.05 22.05 2.95
CA THR A 118 68.50 21.94 3.16
C THR A 118 69.26 21.85 1.83
N SER A 119 68.57 21.51 0.74
CA SER A 119 69.13 21.47 -0.62
C SER A 119 68.06 21.73 -1.69
N MET A 120 68.50 22.22 -2.85
CA MET A 120 67.61 22.41 -4.01
C MET A 120 66.95 21.10 -4.47
N LYS A 121 67.60 19.96 -4.22
CA LYS A 121 67.05 18.63 -4.52
C LYS A 121 65.82 18.31 -3.65
N GLU A 122 65.89 18.61 -2.35
CA GLU A 122 64.80 18.38 -1.40
C GLU A 122 63.55 19.21 -1.74
N ALA A 123 63.75 20.47 -2.13
CA ALA A 123 62.66 21.33 -2.60
C ALA A 123 62.00 20.78 -3.88
N ILE A 124 62.79 20.27 -4.83
CA ILE A 124 62.28 19.67 -6.08
C ILE A 124 61.52 18.38 -5.80
N ASP A 125 62.01 17.54 -4.89
CA ASP A 125 61.35 16.29 -4.52
C ASP A 125 60.00 16.56 -3.82
N ARG A 126 59.93 17.57 -2.94
CA ARG A 126 58.66 18.00 -2.31
C ARG A 126 57.67 18.60 -3.32
N ILE A 127 58.15 19.38 -4.29
CA ILE A 127 57.29 19.90 -5.37
C ILE A 127 56.66 18.75 -6.16
N LYS A 128 57.44 17.74 -6.53
CA LYS A 128 56.93 16.55 -7.25
C LYS A 128 55.91 15.76 -6.43
N GLU A 129 56.13 15.66 -5.12
CA GLU A 129 55.16 15.02 -4.22
C GLU A 129 53.85 15.80 -4.15
N LEU A 130 53.93 17.13 -4.00
CA LEU A 130 52.76 18.01 -3.99
C LEU A 130 52.01 18.00 -5.33
N GLU A 131 52.71 17.99 -6.47
CA GLU A 131 52.08 17.84 -7.79
C GLU A 131 51.28 16.52 -7.86
N LYS A 132 51.84 15.43 -7.33
CA LYS A 132 51.16 14.13 -7.26
C LYS A 132 49.94 14.16 -6.33
N GLU A 133 50.04 14.82 -5.18
CA GLU A 133 48.90 15.00 -4.27
C GLU A 133 47.78 15.85 -4.90
N VAL A 134 48.14 16.93 -5.61
CA VAL A 134 47.19 17.79 -6.33
C VAL A 134 46.49 17.00 -7.44
N ASP A 135 47.23 16.20 -8.21
CA ASP A 135 46.63 15.33 -9.23
C ASP A 135 45.69 14.28 -8.60
N GLY A 136 46.10 13.66 -7.50
CA GLY A 136 45.27 12.73 -6.75
C GLY A 136 44.00 13.37 -6.18
N ALA A 137 44.11 14.58 -5.63
CA ALA A 137 42.98 15.36 -5.14
C ALA A 137 42.03 15.77 -6.27
N LYS A 138 42.57 16.17 -7.42
CA LYS A 138 41.81 16.54 -8.62
C LYS A 138 41.04 15.34 -9.18
N ASP A 139 41.64 14.16 -9.20
CA ASP A 139 40.96 12.94 -9.67
C ASP A 139 39.90 12.46 -8.68
N ASN A 140 40.13 12.62 -7.37
CA ASN A 140 39.11 12.36 -6.37
C ASN A 140 37.95 13.36 -6.45
N ALA A 141 38.21 14.64 -6.74
CA ALA A 141 37.17 15.63 -6.99
C ALA A 141 36.31 15.24 -8.19
N LYS A 142 36.92 14.88 -9.33
CA LYS A 142 36.17 14.39 -10.51
C LYS A 142 35.31 13.16 -10.22
N LYS A 143 35.78 12.22 -9.38
CA LYS A 143 34.99 11.04 -8.97
C LYS A 143 33.79 11.43 -8.12
N LYS A 144 33.96 12.40 -7.22
CA LYS A 144 32.87 12.94 -6.40
C LYS A 144 31.84 13.68 -7.26
N ASP A 145 32.29 14.51 -8.20
CA ASP A 145 31.40 15.21 -9.14
C ASP A 145 30.53 14.22 -9.93
N LYS A 146 31.13 13.16 -10.49
CA LYS A 146 30.37 12.07 -11.14
C LYS A 146 29.36 11.41 -10.21
N LYS A 147 29.71 11.21 -8.93
CA LYS A 147 28.80 10.61 -7.94
C LYS A 147 27.64 11.56 -7.61
N ILE A 148 27.91 12.86 -7.53
CA ILE A 148 26.89 13.89 -7.32
C ILE A 148 25.93 13.92 -8.50
N ASP A 149 26.43 13.85 -9.74
CA ASP A 149 25.60 13.80 -10.94
C ASP A 149 24.70 12.54 -10.93
N GLU A 150 25.27 11.36 -10.67
CA GLU A 150 24.51 10.09 -10.56
C GLU A 150 23.45 10.14 -9.46
N LEU A 151 23.76 10.72 -8.29
CA LEU A 151 22.82 10.83 -7.18
C LEU A 151 21.70 11.84 -7.50
N THR A 152 22.04 12.93 -8.19
CA THR A 152 21.07 13.95 -8.61
C THR A 152 20.08 13.36 -9.62
N GLU A 153 20.56 12.54 -10.56
CA GLU A 153 19.69 11.82 -11.50
C GLU A 153 18.76 10.84 -10.79
N GLN A 154 19.29 10.03 -9.86
CA GLN A 154 18.48 9.10 -9.06
C GLN A 154 17.41 9.81 -8.22
N VAL A 155 17.74 10.94 -7.60
CA VAL A 155 16.76 11.74 -6.83
C VAL A 155 15.67 12.28 -7.74
N ASN A 156 16.03 12.78 -8.93
CA ASN A 156 15.05 13.25 -9.91
C ASN A 156 14.09 12.13 -10.36
N ASP A 157 14.62 10.93 -10.62
CA ASP A 157 13.78 9.80 -11.03
C ASP A 157 12.89 9.30 -9.90
N LEU A 158 13.42 9.18 -8.68
CA LEU A 158 12.62 8.87 -7.48
C LEU A 158 11.48 9.88 -7.28
N GLN A 159 11.75 11.16 -7.52
CA GLN A 159 10.74 12.20 -7.40
C GLN A 159 9.65 12.11 -8.49
N LYS A 160 10.02 11.71 -9.72
CA LYS A 160 9.03 11.39 -10.76
C LYS A 160 8.15 10.22 -10.35
N TYR A 161 8.72 9.12 -9.86
CA TYR A 161 7.95 7.96 -9.40
C TYR A 161 6.98 8.33 -8.29
N LYS A 162 7.42 9.12 -7.31
CA LYS A 162 6.55 9.60 -6.23
C LYS A 162 5.38 10.43 -6.75
N THR A 163 5.66 11.38 -7.65
CA THR A 163 4.61 12.20 -8.28
C THR A 163 3.60 11.34 -9.05
N GLN A 164 4.08 10.38 -9.84
CA GLN A 164 3.22 9.48 -10.61
C GLN A 164 2.37 8.58 -9.69
N GLN A 165 2.92 8.12 -8.57
CA GLN A 165 2.18 7.34 -7.58
C GLN A 165 1.05 8.17 -6.97
N ASP A 166 1.33 9.42 -6.57
CA ASP A 166 0.31 10.33 -6.01
C ASP A 166 -0.80 10.64 -7.04
N GLU A 167 -0.44 10.84 -8.32
CA GLU A 167 -1.40 11.05 -9.40
C GLU A 167 -2.26 9.81 -9.67
N PHE A 168 -1.65 8.63 -9.67
CA PHE A 168 -2.36 7.37 -9.85
C PHE A 168 -3.36 7.12 -8.72
N GLU A 169 -2.97 7.38 -7.47
CA GLU A 169 -3.85 7.21 -6.32
C GLU A 169 -5.04 8.18 -6.37
N LYS A 170 -4.81 9.44 -6.74
CA LYS A 170 -5.90 10.41 -6.98
C LYS A 170 -6.84 9.96 -8.10
N LEU A 171 -6.30 9.44 -9.20
CA LEU A 171 -7.11 8.95 -10.31
C LEU A 171 -7.95 7.74 -9.88
N LYS A 172 -7.36 6.81 -9.13
CA LYS A 172 -8.04 5.64 -8.56
C LYS A 172 -9.19 6.05 -7.65
N GLN A 173 -8.96 7.01 -6.75
CA GLN A 173 -10.02 7.55 -5.88
C GLN A 173 -11.12 8.24 -6.68
N LYS A 174 -10.76 9.03 -7.71
CA LYS A 174 -11.72 9.68 -8.59
C LYS A 174 -12.58 8.65 -9.33
N PHE A 175 -11.96 7.61 -9.88
CA PHE A 175 -12.67 6.52 -10.54
C PHE A 175 -13.66 5.84 -9.59
N TYR A 176 -13.23 5.47 -8.37
CA TYR A 176 -14.15 4.89 -7.39
C TYR A 176 -15.30 5.81 -7.04
N LYS A 177 -15.04 7.11 -6.92
CA LYS A 177 -16.09 8.09 -6.67
C LYS A 177 -17.06 8.18 -7.86
N GLU A 178 -16.56 8.19 -9.09
CA GLU A 178 -17.43 8.23 -10.28
C GLU A 178 -18.26 6.96 -10.43
N VAL A 179 -17.70 5.78 -10.17
CA VAL A 179 -18.45 4.52 -10.23
C VAL A 179 -19.56 4.47 -9.18
N VAL A 180 -19.30 4.94 -7.95
CA VAL A 180 -20.26 4.86 -6.84
C VAL A 180 -21.26 6.01 -6.82
N TYR A 181 -20.90 7.20 -7.32
CA TYR A 181 -21.70 8.42 -7.20
C TYR A 181 -22.10 9.05 -8.55
N ALA A 182 -21.99 8.33 -9.68
CA ALA A 182 -22.54 8.80 -10.95
C ALA A 182 -24.07 8.89 -10.92
N ASP A 183 -24.67 9.73 -11.76
CA ASP A 183 -26.13 9.95 -11.82
C ASP A 183 -26.94 8.68 -12.21
N ASN A 184 -26.28 7.64 -12.71
CA ASN A 184 -26.85 6.31 -13.00
C ASN A 184 -26.31 5.20 -12.07
N ALA A 185 -25.65 5.57 -10.97
CA ALA A 185 -25.14 4.61 -10.00
C ALA A 185 -26.31 4.00 -9.19
N PRO A 186 -26.23 2.71 -8.81
CA PRO A 186 -27.12 2.11 -7.82
C PRO A 186 -27.25 2.98 -6.55
N ASP A 187 -28.39 2.89 -5.86
CA ASP A 187 -28.64 3.66 -4.64
C ASP A 187 -27.52 3.45 -3.59
N ILE A 188 -27.21 4.51 -2.83
CA ILE A 188 -26.12 4.51 -1.86
C ILE A 188 -26.35 3.46 -0.75
N GLU A 189 -27.60 3.14 -0.40
CA GLU A 189 -27.92 2.06 0.54
C GLU A 189 -27.67 0.66 -0.06
N GLU A 190 -27.86 0.49 -1.37
CA GLU A 190 -27.54 -0.74 -2.11
C GLU A 190 -26.02 -1.00 -2.08
N TYR A 191 -25.21 0.04 -2.29
CA TYR A 191 -23.75 -0.04 -2.21
C TYR A 191 -23.25 -0.35 -0.81
N LYS A 192 -23.82 0.31 0.21
CA LYS A 192 -23.49 0.02 1.62
C LYS A 192 -23.80 -1.43 1.95
N THR A 193 -24.96 -1.94 1.55
CA THR A 193 -25.38 -3.33 1.75
C THR A 193 -24.46 -4.30 1.00
N TYR A 194 -24.07 -3.98 -0.25
CA TYR A 194 -23.14 -4.79 -1.06
C TYR A 194 -21.74 -4.88 -0.41
N TYR A 195 -21.15 -3.77 0.03
CA TYR A 195 -19.83 -3.80 0.65
C TYR A 195 -19.82 -4.37 2.08
N GLU A 196 -20.89 -4.21 2.84
CA GLU A 196 -21.04 -4.82 4.16
C GLU A 196 -21.32 -6.34 4.07
N SER A 197 -21.83 -6.83 2.93
CA SER A 197 -22.18 -8.25 2.73
C SER A 197 -21.12 -9.09 2.00
N ILE A 198 -20.12 -8.48 1.39
CA ILE A 198 -19.09 -9.21 0.64
C ILE A 198 -17.84 -9.45 1.49
N ASP A 199 -17.61 -10.72 1.82
CA ASP A 199 -16.27 -11.21 2.18
C ASP A 199 -15.33 -11.05 0.97
N SER A 200 -14.10 -10.55 1.20
CA SER A 200 -13.14 -10.20 0.15
C SER A 200 -12.86 -11.30 -0.88
N GLU A 201 -13.06 -12.57 -0.52
CA GLU A 201 -12.86 -13.71 -1.42
C GLU A 201 -13.99 -13.90 -2.43
N ASN A 202 -15.21 -13.45 -2.14
CA ASN A 202 -16.38 -13.66 -3.01
C ASN A 202 -16.55 -12.58 -4.10
N ALA A 203 -15.91 -11.42 -3.95
CA ALA A 203 -15.99 -10.32 -4.92
C ALA A 203 -15.51 -10.72 -6.33
N ALA A 204 -14.46 -11.55 -6.41
CA ALA A 204 -13.89 -12.01 -7.67
C ALA A 204 -14.81 -13.01 -8.40
N VAL A 205 -15.50 -13.87 -7.64
CA VAL A 205 -16.47 -14.84 -8.19
C VAL A 205 -17.68 -14.11 -8.75
N LEU A 206 -18.22 -13.15 -7.98
CA LEU A 206 -19.33 -12.32 -8.42
C LEU A 206 -18.97 -11.49 -9.66
N TYR A 207 -17.78 -10.89 -9.72
CA TYR A 207 -17.31 -10.18 -10.91
C TYR A 207 -17.23 -11.11 -12.14
N LYS A 208 -16.67 -12.31 -11.97
CA LYS A 208 -16.59 -13.30 -13.06
C LYS A 208 -17.99 -13.69 -13.55
N GLN A 209 -18.93 -13.94 -12.65
CA GLN A 209 -20.31 -14.27 -12.99
C GLN A 209 -21.02 -13.14 -13.72
N VAL A 210 -20.85 -11.88 -13.28
CA VAL A 210 -21.45 -10.72 -13.96
C VAL A 210 -20.87 -10.52 -15.36
N VAL A 211 -19.56 -10.68 -15.54
CA VAL A 211 -18.94 -10.59 -16.87
C VAL A 211 -19.41 -11.73 -17.79
N GLU A 212 -19.49 -12.96 -17.28
CA GLU A 212 -20.02 -14.10 -18.02
C GLU A 212 -21.48 -13.88 -18.42
N GLN A 213 -22.31 -13.32 -17.52
CA GLN A 213 -23.70 -13.00 -17.79
C GLN A 213 -23.86 -11.87 -18.83
N LEU A 214 -23.08 -10.78 -18.71
CA LEU A 214 -23.10 -9.69 -19.69
C LEU A 214 -22.70 -10.17 -21.09
N GLN A 215 -21.71 -11.07 -21.19
CA GLN A 215 -21.31 -11.68 -22.46
C GLN A 215 -22.37 -12.63 -23.01
N ALA A 216 -23.11 -13.33 -22.15
CA ALA A 216 -24.24 -14.15 -22.56
C ALA A 216 -25.38 -13.27 -23.12
N ASP A 217 -25.72 -12.18 -22.42
CA ASP A 217 -26.75 -11.23 -22.85
C ASP A 217 -26.38 -10.57 -24.20
N GLU A 218 -25.11 -10.18 -24.40
CA GLU A 218 -24.63 -9.62 -25.68
C GLU A 218 -24.78 -10.62 -26.84
N LYS A 219 -24.45 -11.90 -26.60
CA LYS A 219 -24.62 -12.97 -27.61
C LYS A 219 -26.09 -13.24 -27.93
N VAL A 220 -26.96 -13.23 -26.92
CA VAL A 220 -28.40 -13.37 -27.11
C VAL A 220 -28.95 -12.20 -27.93
N GLN A 221 -28.48 -10.97 -27.70
CA GLN A 221 -28.86 -9.82 -28.53
C GLN A 221 -28.35 -9.95 -29.98
N GLU A 222 -27.15 -10.47 -30.19
CA GLU A 222 -26.62 -10.74 -31.54
C GLU A 222 -27.47 -11.78 -32.27
N TYR A 223 -27.87 -12.86 -31.58
CA TYR A 223 -28.80 -13.84 -32.13
C TYR A 223 -30.16 -13.23 -32.45
N ALA A 224 -30.74 -12.46 -31.52
CA ALA A 224 -32.00 -11.75 -31.75
C ALA A 224 -31.93 -10.88 -33.02
N LYS A 225 -30.86 -10.09 -33.17
CA LYS A 225 -30.64 -9.27 -34.37
C LYS A 225 -30.50 -10.10 -35.64
N THR A 226 -29.79 -11.22 -35.57
CA THR A 226 -29.56 -12.12 -36.71
C THR A 226 -30.87 -12.72 -37.19
N TYR A 227 -31.67 -13.27 -36.28
CA TYR A 227 -32.95 -13.90 -36.62
C TYR A 227 -34.04 -12.87 -36.95
N SER A 228 -34.02 -11.66 -36.38
CA SER A 228 -34.95 -10.56 -36.74
C SER A 228 -34.71 -10.07 -38.16
N SER A 229 -33.47 -10.19 -38.65
CA SER A 229 -33.09 -9.80 -40.01
C SER A 229 -33.38 -10.89 -41.05
N MET A 230 -33.70 -12.12 -40.60
CA MET A 230 -34.04 -13.25 -41.46
C MET A 230 -35.53 -13.22 -41.85
N LYS A 231 -35.92 -13.88 -42.94
CA LYS A 231 -37.35 -14.03 -43.24
C LYS A 231 -38.04 -14.82 -42.12
N PRO A 232 -39.22 -14.39 -41.63
CA PRO A 232 -39.87 -15.03 -40.49
C PRO A 232 -40.12 -16.54 -40.65
N LYS A 233 -40.46 -16.99 -41.86
CA LYS A 233 -40.68 -18.40 -42.16
C LYS A 233 -39.39 -19.25 -42.09
N GLU A 234 -38.25 -18.67 -42.44
CA GLU A 234 -36.95 -19.34 -42.40
C GLU A 234 -36.45 -19.43 -40.94
N ALA A 235 -36.59 -18.34 -40.17
CA ALA A 235 -36.27 -18.33 -38.74
C ALA A 235 -37.16 -19.29 -37.94
N ALA A 236 -38.47 -19.30 -38.20
CA ALA A 236 -39.42 -20.22 -37.59
C ALA A 236 -39.07 -21.69 -37.84
N ALA A 237 -38.66 -22.03 -39.08
CA ALA A 237 -38.25 -23.39 -39.40
C ALA A 237 -36.98 -23.82 -38.63
N ILE A 238 -36.04 -22.90 -38.40
CA ILE A 238 -34.86 -23.18 -37.57
C ILE A 238 -35.26 -23.40 -36.12
N PHE A 239 -36.04 -22.48 -35.53
CA PHE A 239 -36.49 -22.60 -34.15
C PHE A 239 -37.36 -23.84 -33.90
N ASP A 240 -38.14 -24.28 -34.88
CA ASP A 240 -38.91 -25.53 -34.79
C ASP A 240 -38.03 -26.79 -34.70
N THR A 241 -36.76 -26.72 -35.10
CA THR A 241 -35.79 -27.82 -34.94
C THR A 241 -35.07 -27.79 -33.58
N MET A 242 -35.06 -26.66 -32.88
CA MET A 242 -34.36 -26.44 -31.61
C MET A 242 -35.17 -26.92 -30.39
N THR A 243 -35.78 -28.11 -30.50
CA THR A 243 -36.72 -28.64 -29.49
C THR A 243 -36.09 -28.97 -28.13
N ASN A 244 -34.76 -29.06 -28.03
CA ASN A 244 -34.03 -29.28 -26.78
C ASN A 244 -33.49 -27.97 -26.16
N ASP A 245 -33.62 -26.84 -26.86
CA ASP A 245 -33.01 -25.57 -26.49
C ASP A 245 -34.05 -24.43 -26.47
N TYR A 246 -35.26 -24.73 -25.99
CA TYR A 246 -36.35 -23.74 -25.97
C TYR A 246 -36.04 -22.53 -25.09
N ASP A 247 -35.23 -22.66 -24.05
CA ASP A 247 -34.82 -21.52 -23.23
C ASP A 247 -34.01 -20.51 -24.05
N LEU A 248 -33.04 -20.98 -24.85
CA LEU A 248 -32.26 -20.12 -25.74
C LEU A 248 -33.16 -19.47 -26.81
N VAL A 249 -34.09 -20.24 -27.39
CA VAL A 249 -35.01 -19.70 -28.39
C VAL A 249 -35.94 -18.65 -27.77
N ALA A 250 -36.43 -18.88 -26.56
CA ALA A 250 -37.25 -17.93 -25.81
C ALA A 250 -36.47 -16.65 -25.48
N ASP A 251 -35.23 -16.77 -25.02
CA ASP A 251 -34.34 -15.63 -24.73
C ASP A 251 -34.07 -14.79 -25.99
N ILE A 252 -33.81 -15.45 -27.11
CA ILE A 252 -33.65 -14.79 -28.41
C ILE A 252 -34.95 -14.04 -28.76
N LEU A 253 -36.12 -14.70 -28.68
CA LEU A 253 -37.41 -14.09 -29.01
C LEU A 253 -37.75 -12.91 -28.10
N LEU A 254 -37.45 -12.98 -26.80
CA LEU A 254 -37.67 -11.89 -25.84
C LEU A 254 -36.80 -10.67 -26.12
N ASN A 255 -35.59 -10.88 -26.64
CA ASN A 255 -34.66 -9.82 -27.02
C ASN A 255 -34.92 -9.23 -28.43
N MET A 256 -35.93 -9.72 -29.15
CA MET A 256 -36.40 -9.13 -30.42
C MET A 256 -37.50 -8.09 -30.17
N ASP A 257 -37.73 -7.21 -31.16
CA ASP A 257 -38.92 -6.37 -31.14
C ASP A 257 -40.20 -7.22 -31.25
N ALA A 258 -41.30 -6.67 -30.74
CA ALA A 258 -42.56 -7.40 -30.64
C ALA A 258 -43.11 -7.87 -31.99
N GLN A 259 -42.85 -7.12 -33.08
CA GLN A 259 -43.34 -7.47 -34.40
C GLN A 259 -42.57 -8.64 -34.98
N SER A 260 -41.23 -8.60 -34.96
CA SER A 260 -40.40 -9.73 -35.39
C SER A 260 -40.68 -11.00 -34.60
N ARG A 261 -40.85 -10.89 -33.27
CA ARG A 261 -41.24 -12.04 -32.42
C ARG A 261 -42.60 -12.60 -32.84
N ALA A 262 -43.61 -11.75 -33.04
CA ALA A 262 -44.95 -12.18 -33.45
C ALA A 262 -44.95 -12.84 -34.84
N ASP A 263 -44.21 -12.27 -35.80
CA ASP A 263 -44.12 -12.79 -37.17
C ASP A 263 -43.45 -14.16 -37.22
N ILE A 264 -42.45 -14.40 -36.37
CA ILE A 264 -41.77 -15.71 -36.26
C ILE A 264 -42.68 -16.72 -35.56
N LEU A 265 -43.22 -16.41 -34.38
CA LEU A 265 -44.12 -17.30 -33.64
C LEU A 265 -45.34 -17.71 -34.49
N GLY A 266 -45.90 -16.78 -35.26
CA GLY A 266 -47.03 -17.03 -36.15
C GLY A 266 -46.71 -17.95 -37.35
N LYS A 267 -45.43 -18.25 -37.60
CA LYS A 267 -44.97 -19.17 -38.66
C LYS A 267 -44.41 -20.48 -38.12
N MET A 268 -44.25 -20.63 -36.81
CA MET A 268 -43.78 -21.84 -36.14
C MET A 268 -44.87 -22.91 -36.03
N ASN A 269 -44.47 -24.14 -35.68
CA ASN A 269 -45.39 -25.18 -35.27
C ASN A 269 -46.17 -24.73 -34.02
N ALA A 270 -47.50 -24.89 -34.05
CA ALA A 270 -48.38 -24.46 -32.96
C ALA A 270 -47.99 -25.02 -31.58
N LYS A 271 -47.50 -26.28 -31.53
CA LYS A 271 -47.05 -26.89 -30.28
C LYS A 271 -45.78 -26.24 -29.73
N ASN A 272 -44.82 -25.95 -30.61
CA ASN A 272 -43.56 -25.33 -30.24
C ASN A 272 -43.76 -23.86 -29.85
N ALA A 273 -44.57 -23.13 -30.61
CA ALA A 273 -44.92 -21.74 -30.32
C ALA A 273 -45.65 -21.61 -28.97
N ALA A 274 -46.55 -22.53 -28.64
CA ALA A 274 -47.22 -22.57 -27.34
C ALA A 274 -46.21 -22.79 -26.20
N ALA A 275 -45.32 -23.77 -26.34
CA ALA A 275 -44.28 -24.05 -25.34
C ALA A 275 -43.35 -22.85 -25.11
N LEU A 276 -42.91 -22.18 -26.19
CA LEU A 276 -42.09 -20.98 -26.08
C LEU A 276 -42.83 -19.82 -25.41
N THR A 277 -44.13 -19.67 -25.69
CA THR A 277 -44.95 -18.63 -25.06
C THR A 277 -45.09 -18.87 -23.55
N GLU A 278 -45.19 -20.12 -23.11
CA GLU A 278 -45.20 -20.49 -21.70
C GLU A 278 -43.87 -20.17 -21.00
N ILE A 279 -42.74 -20.43 -21.66
CA ILE A 279 -41.41 -20.08 -21.13
C ILE A 279 -41.23 -18.57 -21.00
N MET A 280 -41.77 -17.80 -21.96
CA MET A 280 -41.72 -16.35 -21.98
C MET A 280 -42.76 -15.67 -21.05
N GLU A 281 -43.54 -16.44 -20.28
CA GLU A 281 -44.50 -15.87 -19.34
C GLU A 281 -43.79 -14.98 -18.31
N PRO A 282 -44.26 -13.74 -18.07
CA PRO A 282 -43.69 -12.90 -17.04
C PRO A 282 -43.87 -13.57 -15.68
N LYS A 283 -42.75 -13.98 -15.06
CA LYS A 283 -42.77 -14.57 -13.71
C LYS A 283 -43.35 -13.54 -12.74
N GLN A 284 -44.45 -13.91 -12.09
CA GLN A 284 -45.02 -13.12 -10.99
C GLN A 284 -43.99 -13.13 -9.86
N ASN A 285 -43.39 -11.98 -9.58
CA ASN A 285 -42.53 -11.80 -8.41
C ASN A 285 -43.43 -11.86 -7.16
N ASN A 286 -43.46 -13.01 -6.49
CA ASN A 286 -44.00 -13.17 -5.14
C ASN A 286 -42.89 -12.98 -4.10
#